data_AF-A0A9D4HV53-F1
#
_entry.id   AF-A0A9D4HV53-F1
#
_cell.length_a   1.000
_cell.length_b   1.000
_cell.length_c   1.000
_cell.angle_alpha   90.00
_cell.angle_beta   90.00
_cell.angle_gamma   90.00
#
_symmetry.space_group_name_H-M   'P 1'
#
loop_
_entity.id
_entity.type
_entity.pdbx_description
1 polymer ?
#
loop_
_entity_poly.entity_id
_entity_poly.type
_entity_poly.pdbx_seq_one_letter_code
_entity_poly.pdbx_strand_id
1 'polypeptide(L)' 'MFKIDSGAQVNIIPFKGPLKNTNIKLSAYNGTSLKVHDMIRLKCGYDSKQSYQGCYVVDSPFSPILG' A
#
# COMPACT_ATOMS: atom_id res chain seq x y z
N MET A 1 0.44 -9.75 -9.71
CA MET A 1 1.80 -9.23 -9.97
C MET A 1 1.92 -7.87 -9.31
N PHE A 2 2.96 -7.61 -8.51
CA PHE A 2 3.21 -6.31 -7.88
C PHE A 2 3.84 -5.34 -8.89
N LYS A 3 3.48 -4.06 -8.84
CA LYS A 3 4.18 -2.98 -9.55
C LYS A 3 5.23 -2.40 -8.60
N ILE A 4 6.48 -2.32 -9.03
CA ILE A 4 7.51 -1.57 -8.31
C ILE A 4 7.49 -0.14 -8.85
N ASP A 5 7.36 0.84 -7.96
CA ASP A 5 7.24 2.26 -8.30
C ASP A 5 8.07 3.09 -7.34
N SER A 6 9.33 3.35 -7.69
CA SER A 6 10.26 4.11 -6.84
C SER A 6 9.86 5.57 -6.63
N GLY A 7 8.82 6.06 -7.33
CA GLY A 7 8.20 7.36 -7.06
C GLY A 7 7.16 7.31 -5.94
N ALA A 8 6.67 6.12 -5.58
CA ALA A 8 5.74 5.93 -4.48
C ALA A 8 6.50 5.97 -3.15
N GLN A 9 6.07 6.82 -2.23
CA GLN A 9 6.69 6.94 -0.91
C GLN A 9 6.31 5.80 0.04
N VAL A 10 5.27 5.02 -0.31
CA VAL A 10 4.69 3.99 0.54
C VAL A 10 4.22 2.80 -0.28
N ASN A 11 4.25 1.61 0.32
CA ASN A 11 3.66 0.41 -0.26
C ASN A 11 2.14 0.45 -0.11
N ILE A 12 1.41 0.04 -1.15
CA ILE A 12 -0.05 -0.11 -1.10
C ILE A 12 -0.52 -1.48 -1.60
N ILE A 13 -1.55 -2.02 -0.96
CA ILE A 13 -2.28 -3.20 -1.42
C ILE A 13 -3.74 -2.81 -1.67
N PRO A 14 -4.27 -3.05 -2.88
CA PRO A 14 -5.69 -2.89 -3.18
C PRO A 14 -6.49 -3.95 -2.42
N PHE A 15 -7.56 -3.53 -1.75
CA PHE A 15 -8.49 -4.43 -1.08
C PHE A 15 -9.91 -3.90 -1.22
N LYS A 16 -10.84 -4.79 -1.55
CA LYS A 16 -12.27 -4.51 -1.52
C LYS A 16 -12.87 -5.22 -0.32
N GLY A 17 -13.26 -4.44 0.68
CA GLY A 17 -13.93 -4.95 1.86
C GLY A 17 -14.38 -3.82 2.78
N PRO A 18 -14.81 -4.12 4.01
CA PRO A 18 -15.29 -3.11 4.94
C PRO A 18 -14.19 -2.09 5.24
N LEU A 19 -14.54 -0.81 5.20
CA LEU A 19 -13.68 0.28 5.63
C LEU A 19 -13.59 0.25 7.16
N LYS A 20 -12.36 0.24 7.70
CA LYS A 20 -12.14 0.69 9.08
C LYS A 20 -11.90 2.18 9.04
N ASN A 21 -12.34 2.86 10.10
CA ASN A 21 -12.13 4.29 10.21
C ASN A 21 -10.64 4.55 10.51
N THR A 22 -9.89 5.04 9.52
CA THR A 22 -8.48 5.42 9.68
C THR A 22 -8.33 6.92 9.49
N ASN A 23 -7.43 7.53 10.26
CA ASN A 23 -7.10 8.96 10.10
C ASN A 23 -6.00 9.19 9.05
N ILE A 24 -5.65 8.16 8.28
CA ILE A 24 -4.55 8.19 7.32
C ILE A 24 -5.08 8.73 5.99
N LYS A 25 -4.41 9.75 5.47
CA LYS A 25 -4.71 10.35 4.16
C LYS A 25 -3.56 10.04 3.22
N LEU A 26 -3.84 9.33 2.14
CA LEU A 26 -2.90 9.09 1.06
C LEU A 26 -3.40 9.75 -0.22
N SER A 27 -2.49 10.27 -1.02
CA SER A 27 -2.80 10.91 -2.30
C SER A 27 -1.83 10.43 -3.37
N ALA A 28 -2.36 10.13 -4.55
CA ALA A 28 -1.56 9.89 -5.74
C ALA A 28 -1.01 11.21 -6.30
N TYR A 29 0.01 11.11 -7.16
CA TYR A 29 0.67 12.28 -7.79
C TYR A 29 -0.30 13.20 -8.54
N ASN A 30 -1.38 12.67 -9.09
CA ASN A 30 -2.43 13.43 -9.79
C ASN A 30 -3.46 14.09 -8.85
N GLY A 31 -3.22 14.09 -7.53
CA GLY A 31 -4.13 14.66 -6.52
C GLY A 31 -5.28 13.74 -6.10
N THR A 32 -5.38 12.52 -6.65
CA THR A 32 -6.44 11.57 -6.26
C THR A 32 -6.22 11.11 -4.81
N SER A 33 -7.22 11.31 -3.96
CA SER A 33 -7.19 10.79 -2.58
C SER A 33 -7.52 9.30 -2.56
N LEU A 34 -6.67 8.52 -1.88
CA LEU A 34 -6.86 7.09 -1.66
C LEU A 34 -7.51 6.85 -0.29
N LYS A 35 -8.57 6.04 -0.27
CA LYS A 35 -9.23 5.64 0.99
C LYS A 35 -8.46 4.50 1.63
N VAL A 36 -7.92 4.74 2.82
CA VAL A 36 -7.13 3.75 3.56
C VAL A 36 -8.03 2.96 4.51
N HIS A 37 -8.03 1.64 4.36
CA HIS A 37 -8.75 0.70 5.22
C HIS A 37 -7.93 0.31 6.45
N ASP A 38 -6.65 0.04 6.27
CA ASP A 38 -5.79 -0.48 7.33
C ASP A 38 -4.31 -0.26 6.98
N MET A 39 -3.44 -0.53 7.95
CA MET A 39 -2.01 -0.65 7.73
C MET A 39 -1.55 -2.03 8.21
N ILE A 40 -0.95 -2.78 7.30
CA ILE A 40 -0.39 -4.10 7.59
C ILE A 40 1.13 -4.09 7.45
N ARG A 41 1.79 -5.07 8.05
CA ARG A 41 3.22 -5.33 7.84
C ARG A 41 3.39 -6.49 6.88
N LEU A 42 4.01 -6.22 5.75
CA LEU A 42 4.39 -7.24 4.79
C LEU A 42 5.75 -7.80 5.14
N LYS A 43 5.85 -9.13 5.12
CA LYS A 43 7.12 -9.83 5.20
C LYS A 43 7.74 -9.86 3.80
N CYS A 44 8.79 -9.07 3.59
CA CYS A 44 9.54 -9.01 2.34
C CYS A 44 10.82 -9.84 2.49
N GLY A 45 11.01 -10.81 1.60
CA GLY A 45 12.24 -11.60 1.52
C GLY A 45 13.14 -11.06 0.42
N TYR A 46 14.40 -10.78 0.76
CA TYR A 46 15.47 -10.52 -0.21
C TYR A 46 16.57 -11.52 0.05
N ASP A 47 16.74 -12.46 -0.88
CA ASP A 47 17.62 -13.62 -0.78
C ASP A 47 17.38 -14.40 0.53
N SER A 48 18.28 -14.23 1.51
CA SER A 48 18.27 -14.88 2.82
C SER A 48 17.85 -13.95 3.98
N LYS A 49 17.57 -12.67 3.72
CA LYS A 49 17.18 -11.69 4.72
C LYS A 49 15.68 -11.42 4.65
N GLN A 50 15.03 -11.42 5.81
CA GLN A 50 13.62 -11.09 5.96
C GLN A 50 13.52 -9.70 6.59
N SER A 51 12.76 -8.81 5.95
CA SER A 51 12.40 -7.51 6.50
C SER A 51 10.88 -7.37 6.57
N TYR A 52 10.40 -6.61 7.54
CA TYR A 52 8.99 -6.26 7.62
C TYR A 52 8.81 -4.81 7.18
N GLN A 53 8.03 -4.62 6.12
CA GLN A 53 7.75 -3.31 5.54
C GLN A 53 6.31 -2.91 5.83
N GLY A 54 6.08 -1.64 6.16
CA GLY A 54 4.73 -1.11 6.30
C GLY A 54 4.03 -1.03 4.94
N CYS A 55 2.75 -1.41 4.90
CA CYS A 55 1.93 -1.34 3.71
C CYS A 55 0.51 -0.89 4.05
N TYR A 56 0.00 0.07 3.28
CA TYR A 56 -1.36 0.56 3.45
C TYR A 56 -2.33 -0.23 2.58
N VAL A 57 -3.43 -0.65 3.19
CA VAL A 57 -4.53 -1.31 2.51
C VAL A 57 -5.47 -0.22 2.02
N VAL A 58 -5.69 -0.13 0.71
CA VAL A 58 -6.46 0.96 0.10
C VAL A 58 -7.58 0.44 -0.80
N ASP A 59 -8.66 1.20 -0.91
CA ASP A 59 -9.65 0.99 -1.96
C ASP A 59 -9.09 1.53 -3.27
N SER A 60 -8.56 0.65 -4.11
CA SER A 60 -7.94 1.05 -5.37
C SER A 60 -8.18 0.00 -6.46
N PRO A 61 -8.46 0.44 -7.70
CA PRO A 61 -8.52 -0.46 -8.85
C PRO A 61 -7.12 -0.84 -9.38
N PHE A 62 -6.05 -0.23 -8.85
CA PHE A 62 -4.69 -0.45 -9.32
C PHE A 62 -4.10 -1.75 -8.76
N SER A 63 -3.10 -2.29 -9.46
CA SER A 63 -2.27 -3.37 -8.94
C SER A 63 -1.57 -2.96 -7.64
N PRO A 64 -1.22 -3.92 -6.76
CA PRO A 64 -0.39 -3.64 -5.58
C PRO A 64 0.89 -2.90 -5.97
N ILE A 65 1.26 -1.86 -5.23
CA ILE A 65 2.44 -1.03 -5.50
C ILE A 65 3.43 -1.16 -4.36
N LEU A 66 4.69 -1.43 -4.70
CA LEU A 66 5.83 -1.37 -3.77
C LEU A 66 6.65 -0.11 -4.10
N GLY A 67 6.86 0.73 -3.09
CA GLY A 67 7.62 1.98 -3.16
C GLY A 67 9.10 1.79 -2.90
#